data_AF-A0AAD7DMS1-F1
#
_entry.id   AF-A0AAD7DMS1-F1
#
_cell.length_a   1.000
_cell.length_b   1.000
_cell.length_c   1.000
_cell.angle_alpha   90.00
_cell.angle_beta   90.00
_cell.angle_gamma   90.00
#
_symmetry.space_group_name_H-M   'P 1'
#
loop_
_entity.id
_entity.type
_entity.pdbx_description
1 polymer ?
#
loop_
_entity_poly.entity_id
_entity_poly.type
_entity_poly.pdbx_seq_one_letter_code
_entity_poly.pdbx_strand_id
1 'polypeptide(L)'
;AFNFSTVQKHFELFQDTPDNAGNPISASNIYNFDEIGIQIGGGRKGSSEQLLYDHSDRSQYKISSEDLKLVTILETICLDSAAPVPPCFVFKGVNFAP
;
A
#
# COMPACT_ATOMS: atom_id res chain seq x y z
N ALA A 1 4.53 13.20 21.09
CA ALA A 1 3.47 12.26 21.51
C ALA A 1 2.13 12.94 21.33
N PHE A 2 1.09 12.21 20.90
CA PHE A 2 -0.26 12.78 20.77
C PHE A 2 -0.89 13.02 22.16
N ASN A 3 -1.77 14.01 22.25
CA ASN A 3 -2.51 14.31 23.47
C ASN A 3 -3.61 13.24 23.68
N PHE A 4 -3.56 12.53 24.80
CA PHE A 4 -4.49 11.44 25.09
C PHE A 4 -5.96 11.88 25.09
N SER A 5 -6.31 12.98 25.77
CA SER A 5 -7.70 13.43 25.86
C SER A 5 -8.24 13.88 24.51
N THR A 6 -7.41 14.48 23.66
CA THR A 6 -7.79 14.83 22.28
C THR A 6 -8.04 13.57 21.44
N VAL A 7 -7.14 12.58 21.51
CA VAL A 7 -7.28 11.32 20.75
C VAL A 7 -8.49 10.53 21.22
N GLN A 8 -8.71 10.42 22.54
CA GLN A 8 -9.87 9.75 23.10
C GLN A 8 -11.18 10.42 22.64
N LYS A 9 -11.28 11.75 22.78
CA LYS A 9 -12.46 12.50 22.35
C LYS A 9 -12.75 12.31 20.86
N HIS A 10 -11.72 12.21 20.03
CA HIS A 10 -11.89 11.92 18.61
C HIS A 10 -12.58 10.56 18.38
N PHE A 11 -12.12 9.50 19.04
CA PHE A 11 -12.73 8.17 18.91
C PHE A 11 -14.15 8.10 19.49
N GLU A 12 -14.41 8.79 20.59
CA GLU A 12 -15.76 8.90 21.17
C GLU A 12 -16.75 9.54 20.18
N LEU A 13 -16.37 10.66 19.56
CA LEU A 13 -17.20 11.32 18.55
C LEU A 13 -17.32 10.48 17.27
N PHE A 14 -16.26 9.78 16.88
CA PHE A 14 -16.28 8.88 15.72
C PHE A 14 -17.25 7.73 15.92
N GLN A 15 -17.36 7.17 17.13
CA GLN A 15 -18.32 6.11 17.45
C GLN A 15 -19.75 6.64 17.59
N ASP A 16 -19.93 7.81 18.21
CA ASP A 16 -21.25 8.43 18.38
C ASP A 16 -21.92 8.77 17.03
N THR A 17 -21.13 9.16 16.03
CA THR A 17 -21.62 9.57 14.71
C THR A 17 -22.44 8.47 14.00
N PRO A 18 -21.94 7.24 13.77
CA PRO A 18 -22.71 6.17 13.14
C PRO A 18 -23.80 5.61 14.05
N ASP A 19 -23.64 5.64 15.37
CA ASP A 19 -24.58 5.01 16.32
C ASP A 19 -25.82 5.89 16.56
N ASN A 20 -25.63 7.21 16.64
CA ASN A 20 -26.66 8.16 17.08
C ASN A 20 -27.07 9.20 16.02
N ALA A 21 -26.54 9.10 14.79
CA ALA A 21 -27.13 9.84 13.67
C ALA A 21 -28.61 9.45 13.51
N GLY A 22 -29.47 10.41 13.12
CA GLY A 22 -30.91 10.17 12.93
C GLY A 22 -31.27 9.02 11.98
N ASN A 23 -30.28 8.47 11.28
CA ASN A 23 -30.29 7.13 10.72
C ASN A 23 -28.93 6.45 11.00
N PRO A 24 -28.88 5.33 11.75
CA PRO A 24 -27.63 4.65 12.04
C PRO A 24 -26.89 4.20 10.77
N ILE A 25 -25.58 4.39 10.75
CA ILE A 25 -24.72 3.99 9.63
C ILE A 25 -24.17 2.60 9.92
N SER A 26 -24.51 1.62 9.07
CA SER A 26 -23.92 0.29 9.16
C SER A 26 -22.39 0.35 9.05
N ALA A 27 -21.68 -0.44 9.87
CA ALA A 27 -20.23 -0.58 9.79
C ALA A 27 -19.75 -0.96 8.38
N SER A 28 -20.55 -1.76 7.66
CA SER A 28 -20.38 -2.15 6.25
C SER A 28 -20.36 -0.97 5.26
N ASN A 29 -20.72 0.24 5.71
CA ASN A 29 -20.76 1.46 4.90
C ASN A 29 -19.69 2.48 5.30
N ILE A 30 -18.83 2.15 6.28
CA ILE A 30 -17.71 2.98 6.71
C ILE A 30 -16.45 2.43 6.07
N TYR A 31 -15.88 3.19 5.14
CA TYR A 31 -14.72 2.77 4.35
C TYR A 31 -13.50 3.64 4.66
N ASN A 32 -12.35 2.99 4.77
CA ASN A 32 -11.06 3.64 4.66
C ASN A 32 -10.44 3.28 3.30
N PHE A 33 -9.77 4.25 2.67
CA PHE A 33 -9.11 4.10 1.39
C PHE A 33 -7.68 4.63 1.50
N ASP A 34 -6.70 3.92 0.95
CA ASP A 34 -5.32 4.40 0.89
C ASP A 34 -4.58 3.94 -0.38
N GLU A 35 -3.48 4.64 -0.68
CA GLU A 35 -2.57 4.35 -1.78
C GLU A 35 -1.23 3.84 -1.27
N ILE A 36 -0.79 2.69 -1.80
CA ILE A 36 0.56 2.17 -1.58
C ILE A 36 1.35 2.21 -2.89
N GLY A 37 2.37 3.07 -2.94
CA GLY A 37 3.35 3.08 -4.04
C GLY A 37 4.49 2.09 -3.80
N ILE A 38 4.61 1.09 -4.68
CA ILE A 38 5.70 0.10 -4.65
C ILE A 38 6.61 0.31 -5.85
N GLN A 39 7.91 0.44 -5.58
CA GLN A 39 8.95 0.44 -6.61
C GLN A 39 9.57 -0.95 -6.72
N ILE A 40 9.32 -1.59 -7.85
CA ILE A 40 9.92 -2.86 -8.24
C ILE A 40 11.12 -2.53 -9.13
N GLY A 41 12.33 -2.71 -8.60
CA GLY A 41 13.59 -2.45 -9.32
C GLY A 41 14.32 -1.17 -8.90
N GLY A 42 15.53 -1.01 -9.43
CA GLY A 42 16.41 0.16 -9.26
C GLY A 42 16.92 0.44 -7.85
N GLY A 43 17.41 -0.59 -7.18
CA GLY A 43 18.45 -0.40 -6.18
C GLY A 43 19.81 -0.21 -6.85
N ARG A 44 20.61 0.77 -6.41
CA ARG A 44 22.07 0.85 -6.69
C ARG A 44 22.84 -0.40 -6.18
N LYS A 45 22.17 -1.31 -5.47
CA LYS A 45 22.62 -2.63 -5.06
C LYS A 45 21.55 -3.65 -5.45
N GLY A 46 21.58 -4.07 -6.71
CA GLY A 46 20.80 -5.23 -7.17
C GLY A 46 21.30 -6.48 -6.44
N SER A 47 20.35 -7.19 -5.84
CA SER A 47 20.49 -8.38 -4.99
C SER A 47 21.39 -8.25 -3.75
N SER A 48 20.98 -8.89 -2.65
CA SER A 48 21.86 -9.21 -1.53
C SER A 48 22.78 -10.40 -1.85
N GLU A 49 22.80 -10.87 -3.10
CA GLU A 49 23.64 -12.00 -3.51
C GLU A 49 25.06 -11.52 -3.77
N GLN A 50 25.98 -12.04 -2.98
CA GLN A 50 27.40 -11.94 -3.24
C GLN A 50 27.79 -13.07 -4.19
N LEU A 51 28.05 -12.73 -5.45
CA LEU A 51 28.58 -13.68 -6.43
C LEU A 51 30.10 -13.79 -6.21
N LEU A 52 30.58 -15.01 -5.95
CA LEU A 52 32.00 -15.32 -5.91
C LEU A 52 32.45 -15.71 -7.32
N TYR A 53 33.43 -14.99 -7.85
CA TYR A 53 34.03 -15.28 -9.16
C TYR A 53 35.44 -15.82 -8.96
N ASP A 54 35.89 -16.68 -9.87
CA ASP A 54 37.29 -17.05 -9.95
C ASP A 54 38.13 -15.83 -10.35
N HIS A 55 39.35 -15.71 -9.80
CA HIS A 55 40.24 -14.58 -10.08
C HIS A 55 40.59 -14.45 -11.58
N SER A 56 40.57 -15.56 -12.33
CA SER A 56 40.86 -15.57 -13.76
C SER A 56 39.69 -15.16 -14.65
N ASP A 57 38.47 -15.05 -14.10
CA ASP A 57 37.27 -14.75 -14.87
C ASP A 57 37.09 -13.24 -15.09
N ARG A 58 37.16 -12.82 -16.36
CA ARG A 58 37.01 -11.43 -16.79
C ARG A 58 35.56 -11.07 -17.13
N SER A 59 34.65 -12.04 -17.13
CA SER A 59 33.26 -11.88 -17.56
C SER A 59 32.32 -11.70 -16.36
N GLN A 60 32.58 -10.68 -15.53
CA GLN A 60 31.78 -10.37 -14.34
C GLN A 60 30.54 -9.53 -14.72
N TYR A 61 29.50 -10.17 -15.24
CA TYR A 61 28.24 -9.49 -15.57
C TYR A 61 27.31 -9.45 -14.35
N LYS A 62 27.07 -8.26 -13.82
CA LYS A 62 25.90 -8.02 -12.97
C LYS A 62 24.70 -7.72 -13.86
N ILE A 63 23.64 -8.50 -13.75
CA ILE A 63 22.35 -8.13 -14.34
C ILE A 63 21.81 -6.96 -13.51
N SER A 64 22.23 -5.73 -13.82
CA SER A 64 21.58 -4.53 -13.30
C SER A 64 20.38 -4.24 -14.17
N SER A 65 19.21 -4.71 -13.78
CA SER A 65 17.98 -4.16 -14.33
C SER A 65 17.75 -2.78 -13.69
N GLU A 66 18.02 -1.73 -14.45
CA GLU A 66 17.66 -0.34 -14.10
C GLU A 66 16.17 -0.07 -14.38
N ASP A 67 15.38 -1.09 -14.73
CA ASP A 67 13.97 -0.96 -15.04
C ASP A 67 13.18 -0.69 -13.74
N LEU A 68 12.91 0.59 -13.51
CA LEU A 68 12.10 1.10 -12.42
C LEU A 68 10.62 0.91 -12.73
N LYS A 69 10.07 -0.24 -12.35
CA LYS A 69 8.63 -0.48 -12.44
C LYS A 69 7.95 0.05 -11.19
N LEU A 70 7.12 1.07 -11.36
CA LEU A 70 6.24 1.56 -10.30
C LEU A 70 4.90 0.83 -10.41
N VAL A 71 4.44 0.32 -9.28
CA VAL A 71 3.11 -0.26 -9.09
C VAL A 71 2.44 0.51 -7.97
N THR A 72 1.29 1.09 -8.26
CA THR A 72 0.44 1.71 -7.24
C THR A 72 -0.68 0.73 -6.90
N ILE A 73 -0.85 0.43 -5.62
CA ILE A 73 -1.96 -0.36 -5.09
C ILE A 73 -2.96 0.60 -4.48
N LEU A 74 -4.21 0.54 -4.91
CA LEU A 74 -5.34 1.22 -4.29
C LEU A 74 -6.07 0.20 -3.42
N GLU A 75 -6.08 0.40 -2.11
CA GLU A 75 -6.76 -0.49 -1.19
C GLU A 75 -7.91 0.21 -0.49
N THR A 76 -9.00 -0.53 -0.28
CA THR A 76 -10.16 -0.06 0.48
C THR A 76 -10.52 -1.15 1.47
N ILE A 77 -10.69 -0.76 2.73
CA ILE A 77 -11.20 -1.65 3.77
C ILE A 77 -12.46 -1.07 4.37
N CYS A 78 -13.40 -1.93 4.67
CA CYS A 78 -14.59 -1.56 5.41
C CYS A 78 -14.39 -1.89 6.90
N LEU A 79 -15.03 -1.12 7.79
CA LEU A 79 -14.85 -1.24 9.24
C LEU A 79 -15.13 -2.65 9.77
N ASP A 80 -16.11 -3.36 9.20
CA ASP A 80 -16.46 -4.74 9.55
C ASP A 80 -15.85 -5.79 8.61
N SER A 81 -15.05 -5.37 7.62
CA SER A 81 -14.44 -6.21 6.58
C SER A 81 -15.46 -7.03 5.75
N ALA A 82 -16.75 -6.72 5.80
CA ALA A 82 -17.78 -7.47 5.09
C ALA A 82 -17.84 -7.11 3.59
N ALA A 83 -17.40 -5.91 3.23
CA ALA A 83 -17.42 -5.43 1.85
C ALA A 83 -16.37 -6.17 1.00
N PRO A 84 -16.76 -6.84 -0.10
CA PRO A 84 -15.83 -7.59 -0.94
C PRO A 84 -15.14 -6.68 -1.97
N VAL A 85 -14.41 -5.67 -1.49
CA VAL A 85 -13.67 -4.73 -2.34
C VAL A 85 -12.25 -5.25 -2.57
N PRO A 86 -11.89 -5.74 -3.76
CA PRO A 86 -10.53 -6.18 -4.04
C PRO A 86 -9.59 -4.97 -4.21
N PRO A 87 -8.28 -5.12 -3.92
CA PRO A 87 -7.31 -4.08 -4.24
C PRO A 87 -7.20 -3.88 -5.75
N CYS A 88 -6.98 -2.63 -6.17
CA CYS A 88 -6.72 -2.28 -7.56
C CYS A 88 -5.23 -2.01 -7.78
N PHE A 89 -4.68 -2.46 -8.92
CA PHE A 89 -3.28 -2.27 -9.28
C PHE A 89 -3.17 -1.32 -10.48
N VAL A 90 -2.47 -0.22 -10.30
CA VAL A 90 -2.18 0.77 -11.34
C VAL A 90 -0.72 0.62 -11.74
N PHE A 91 -0.48 0.23 -12.99
CA PHE A 91 0.86 0.14 -13.58
C PHE A 91 1.15 1.37 -14.45
N LYS A 92 2.42 1.75 -14.56
CA LYS A 92 2.85 2.88 -15.38
C LYS A 92 2.47 2.68 -16.86
N GLY A 93 1.80 3.67 -17.44
CA GLY A 93 1.57 3.77 -18.90
C GLY A 93 0.48 2.86 -19.47
N VAL A 94 -0.25 2.12 -18.64
CA VAL A 94 -1.45 1.39 -19.07
C VAL A 94 -2.69 2.20 -18.73
N ASN A 95 -3.42 2.62 -19.76
CA ASN A 95 -4.82 3.03 -19.60
C ASN A 95 -5.62 1.74 -19.36
N PHE A 96 -5.80 1.34 -18.11
CA PHE A 96 -6.81 0.34 -17.78
C PHE A 96 -8.15 1.05 -17.59
N ALA A 97 -9.05 0.81 -18.57
CA ALA A 97 -10.50 0.88 -18.44
C ALA A 97 -11.01 -0.59 -18.51
N PRO A 98 -12.07 -0.97 -17.80
CA PRO A 98 -13.24 -0.17 -17.41
C PRO A 98 -13.24 0.34 -15.97
#